data_AF-A0A8S7IB81-F1
#
_entry.id   AF-A0A8S7IB81-F1
#
_cell.length_a   1.000
_cell.length_b   1.000
_cell.length_c   1.000
_cell.angle_alpha   90.00
_cell.angle_beta   90.00
_cell.angle_gamma   90.00
#
_symmetry.space_group_name_H-M   'P 1'
#
loop_
_entity.id
_entity.type
_entity.pdbx_description
1 polymer ?
#
loop_
_entity_poly.entity_id
_entity_poly.type
_entity_poly.pdbx_seq_one_letter_code
_entity_poly.pdbx_strand_id
1 'polypeptide(L)'
;MNHIVNRKERSTEKESDFSFPVFQKESIKERLAMLMRGRSKTAVAKAWGLPFSTLNNYFEKDATPSLQVASQIAFAEGVSIDWLVFGKEDIEPISPKIDENVQLPLDITLQRLLAILSALEASEADRLSKILALNGAKYLSRLLEPENQELIQLEGRKRAAALLLEHLSDERVREILAEIESDKLSSSLESKAG
;
A
#
# COMPACT_ATOMS: atom_id res chain seq x y z
N MET A 1 42.42 51.83 -58.70
CA MET A 1 43.09 50.54 -58.98
C MET A 1 44.00 50.21 -57.82
N ASN A 2 43.68 49.17 -57.03
CA ASN A 2 44.63 48.13 -56.62
C ASN A 2 43.98 47.15 -55.62
N HIS A 3 44.34 45.89 -55.83
CA HIS A 3 43.86 44.61 -55.31
C HIS A 3 43.80 44.46 -53.78
N ILE A 4 43.04 43.45 -53.31
CA ILE A 4 43.34 42.43 -52.27
C ILE A 4 41.99 41.73 -51.91
N VAL A 5 41.70 40.53 -52.42
CA VAL A 5 42.02 39.17 -51.92
C VAL A 5 41.05 38.61 -50.84
N ASN A 6 40.55 37.41 -51.18
CA ASN A 6 40.04 36.28 -50.37
C ASN A 6 38.68 36.30 -49.64
N ARG A 7 37.79 35.46 -50.19
CA ARG A 7 36.97 34.41 -49.56
C ARG A 7 37.13 34.26 -48.03
N LYS A 8 36.03 34.42 -47.29
CA LYS A 8 35.86 33.80 -45.98
C LYS A 8 34.41 33.39 -45.75
N GLU A 9 34.28 32.23 -45.12
CA GLU A 9 33.13 31.36 -45.01
C GLU A 9 32.03 31.89 -44.08
N ARG A 10 30.83 31.32 -44.25
CA ARG A 10 29.69 31.48 -43.33
C ARG A 10 30.05 30.92 -41.96
N SER A 11 29.92 31.74 -40.94
CA SER A 11 29.84 31.35 -39.55
C SER A 11 28.59 31.98 -38.95
N THR A 12 27.48 31.24 -38.95
CA THR A 12 26.36 31.49 -38.04
C THR A 12 26.72 30.82 -36.73
N GLU A 13 27.28 31.61 -35.82
CA GLU A 13 27.59 31.19 -34.46
C GLU A 13 26.29 30.85 -33.73
N LYS A 14 26.31 29.69 -33.08
CA LYS A 14 25.26 29.17 -32.21
C LYS A 14 25.22 30.04 -30.95
N GLU A 15 24.16 30.83 -30.80
CA GLU A 15 23.71 31.24 -29.48
C GLU A 15 23.11 30.00 -28.82
N SER A 16 23.82 29.48 -27.81
CA SER A 16 23.33 28.48 -26.89
C SER A 16 22.25 29.10 -26.03
N ASP A 17 21.02 29.06 -26.54
CA ASP A 17 19.83 29.40 -25.78
C ASP A 17 19.69 28.38 -24.64
N PHE A 18 19.81 28.88 -23.41
CA PHE A 18 19.49 28.16 -22.19
C PHE A 18 17.98 27.91 -22.18
N SER A 19 17.54 26.91 -22.94
CA SER A 19 16.18 26.40 -22.87
C SER A 19 16.17 25.27 -21.85
N PHE A 20 15.51 25.51 -20.72
CA PHE A 20 15.14 24.48 -19.76
C PHE A 20 14.57 23.27 -20.50
N PRO A 21 14.90 22.02 -20.12
CA PRO A 21 14.39 20.85 -20.82
C PRO A 21 12.87 20.89 -20.75
N VAL A 22 12.26 21.13 -21.91
CA VAL A 22 10.83 21.03 -22.10
C VAL A 22 10.51 19.56 -21.85
N PHE A 23 10.02 19.25 -20.65
CA PHE A 23 9.29 18.02 -20.36
C PHE A 23 8.04 18.03 -21.25
N GLN A 24 8.22 17.72 -22.54
CA GLN A 24 7.13 17.40 -23.43
C GLN A 24 6.49 16.13 -22.87
N LYS A 25 5.27 16.30 -22.36
CA LYS A 25 4.39 15.23 -21.92
C LYS A 25 4.39 14.12 -22.97
N GLU A 26 5.07 13.01 -22.68
CA GLU A 26 4.86 11.78 -23.45
C GLU A 26 3.36 11.47 -23.44
N SER A 27 2.79 11.33 -24.63
CA SER A 27 1.38 11.01 -24.80
C SER A 27 1.12 9.56 -24.39
N ILE A 28 -0.08 9.26 -23.91
CA ILE A 28 -0.48 7.88 -23.53
C ILE A 28 -0.23 6.90 -24.69
N LYS A 29 -0.38 7.36 -25.94
CA LYS A 29 -0.09 6.60 -27.16
C LYS A 29 1.38 6.15 -27.27
N GLU A 30 2.33 7.02 -26.94
CA GLU A 30 3.76 6.69 -26.97
C GLU A 30 4.09 5.65 -25.89
N ARG A 31 3.54 5.79 -24.68
CA ARG A 31 3.70 4.79 -23.63
C ARG A 31 3.07 3.44 -23.99
N LEU A 32 1.89 3.45 -24.61
CA LEU A 32 1.30 2.22 -25.17
C LEU A 32 2.21 1.59 -26.24
N ALA A 33 2.83 2.39 -27.10
CA ALA A 33 3.80 1.90 -28.09
C ALA A 33 5.05 1.31 -27.43
N MET A 34 5.56 1.91 -26.35
CA MET A 34 6.67 1.37 -25.56
C MET A 34 6.33 0.00 -24.95
N LEU A 35 5.11 -0.15 -24.42
CA LEU A 35 4.62 -1.42 -23.87
C LEU A 35 4.49 -2.52 -24.92
N MET A 36 4.26 -2.17 -26.19
CA MET A 36 4.22 -3.18 -27.25
C MET A 36 5.56 -3.90 -27.41
N ARG A 37 6.71 -3.29 -27.06
CA ARG A 37 8.07 -3.86 -27.17
C ARG A 37 8.32 -4.55 -28.54
N GLY A 38 7.79 -3.97 -29.61
CA GLY A 38 7.90 -4.51 -30.98
C GLY A 38 6.94 -5.66 -31.33
N ARG A 39 6.03 -6.06 -30.46
CA ARG A 39 4.96 -7.04 -30.76
C ARG A 39 3.93 -6.46 -31.74
N SER A 40 3.30 -7.33 -32.52
CA SER A 40 2.22 -6.92 -33.43
C SER A 40 0.98 -6.46 -32.65
N LYS A 41 0.23 -5.50 -33.21
CA LYS A 41 -1.03 -5.00 -32.63
C LYS A 41 -2.01 -6.15 -32.29
N THR A 42 -2.04 -7.22 -33.09
CA THR A 42 -2.90 -8.41 -32.85
C THR A 42 -2.44 -9.24 -31.65
N ALA A 43 -1.13 -9.45 -31.48
CA ALA A 43 -0.57 -10.18 -30.34
C ALA A 43 -0.79 -9.42 -29.03
N VAL A 44 -0.63 -8.09 -29.08
CA VAL A 44 -0.81 -7.20 -27.94
C VAL A 44 -2.27 -7.11 -27.52
N ALA A 45 -3.21 -7.01 -28.48
CA ALA A 45 -4.65 -7.03 -28.19
C ALA A 45 -5.05 -8.31 -27.45
N LYS A 46 -4.49 -9.48 -27.84
CA LYS A 46 -4.72 -10.75 -27.15
C LYS A 46 -4.09 -10.77 -25.75
N ALA A 47 -2.87 -10.25 -25.60
CA ALA A 47 -2.15 -10.20 -24.32
C ALA A 47 -2.84 -9.29 -23.29
N TRP A 48 -3.38 -8.16 -23.73
CA TRP A 48 -4.08 -7.20 -22.87
C TRP A 48 -5.56 -7.55 -22.66
N GLY A 49 -6.08 -8.55 -23.38
CA GLY A 49 -7.49 -8.93 -23.30
C GLY A 49 -8.43 -7.85 -23.86
N LEU A 50 -7.98 -7.11 -24.89
CA LEU A 50 -8.73 -6.03 -25.53
C LEU A 50 -9.14 -6.39 -26.97
N PRO A 51 -10.30 -5.93 -27.44
CA PRO A 51 -10.64 -6.03 -28.85
C PRO A 51 -9.62 -5.29 -29.72
N PHE A 52 -9.24 -5.89 -30.86
CA PHE A 52 -8.29 -5.27 -31.80
C PHE A 52 -8.74 -3.88 -32.26
N SER A 53 -10.04 -3.68 -32.46
CA SER A 53 -10.64 -2.38 -32.80
C SER A 53 -10.40 -1.32 -31.73
N THR A 54 -10.49 -1.70 -30.44
CA THR A 54 -10.24 -0.82 -29.30
C THR A 54 -8.78 -0.39 -29.25
N LEU A 55 -7.85 -1.34 -29.42
CA LEU A 55 -6.42 -1.04 -29.48
C LEU A 55 -6.08 -0.15 -30.67
N ASN A 56 -6.63 -0.45 -31.85
CA ASN A 56 -6.35 0.32 -33.06
C ASN A 56 -6.92 1.74 -32.97
N ASN A 57 -8.04 1.95 -32.27
CA ASN A 57 -8.57 3.30 -32.01
C ASN A 57 -7.60 4.16 -31.19
N TYR A 58 -6.87 3.58 -30.22
CA TYR A 58 -5.90 4.31 -29.42
C TYR A 58 -4.66 4.74 -30.21
N PHE A 59 -4.28 3.98 -31.26
CA PHE A 59 -3.16 4.32 -32.13
C PHE A 59 -3.54 5.22 -33.31
N GLU A 60 -4.73 5.05 -33.89
CA GLU A 60 -5.14 5.79 -35.10
C GLU A 60 -5.89 7.09 -34.81
N LYS A 61 -6.63 7.18 -33.69
CA LYS A 61 -7.51 8.32 -33.38
C LYS A 61 -7.06 9.15 -32.17
N ASP A 62 -5.86 8.89 -31.64
CA ASP A 62 -5.35 9.48 -30.40
C ASP A 62 -6.36 9.44 -29.24
N ALA A 63 -7.18 8.39 -29.22
CA ALA A 63 -8.22 8.22 -28.22
C ALA A 63 -7.61 7.85 -26.86
N THR A 64 -8.06 8.49 -25.79
CA THR A 64 -7.62 8.18 -24.44
C THR A 64 -8.32 6.91 -23.92
N PRO A 65 -7.59 5.88 -23.45
CA PRO A 65 -8.21 4.71 -22.84
C PRO A 65 -8.96 5.10 -21.56
N SER A 66 -10.08 4.44 -21.28
CA SER A 66 -10.77 4.61 -19.99
C SER A 66 -9.89 4.08 -18.86
N LEU A 67 -10.12 4.54 -17.62
CA LEU A 67 -9.36 4.08 -16.44
C LEU A 67 -9.37 2.56 -16.30
N GLN A 68 -10.49 1.91 -16.63
CA GLN A 68 -10.61 0.45 -16.62
C GLN A 68 -9.67 -0.22 -17.64
N VAL A 69 -9.60 0.32 -18.86
CA VAL A 69 -8.72 -0.22 -19.92
C VAL A 69 -7.25 0.07 -19.60
N ALA A 70 -6.95 1.27 -19.09
CA ALA A 70 -5.60 1.60 -18.62
C ALA A 70 -5.14 0.68 -17.48
N SER A 71 -6.02 0.40 -16.51
CA SER A 71 -5.75 -0.55 -15.42
C SER A 71 -5.50 -1.97 -15.94
N GLN A 72 -6.29 -2.42 -16.92
CA GLN A 72 -6.13 -3.73 -17.53
C GLN A 72 -4.78 -3.86 -18.27
N ILE A 73 -4.38 -2.84 -19.03
CA ILE A 73 -3.09 -2.81 -19.73
C ILE A 73 -1.93 -2.75 -18.72
N ALA A 74 -2.06 -1.91 -17.69
CA ALA A 74 -1.08 -1.76 -16.61
C ALA A 74 -0.84 -3.10 -15.89
N PHE A 75 -1.91 -3.82 -15.56
CA PHE A 75 -1.84 -5.15 -14.95
C PHE A 75 -1.21 -6.19 -15.89
N ALA A 76 -1.59 -6.19 -17.17
CA ALA A 76 -1.06 -7.14 -18.15
C ALA A 76 0.44 -6.96 -18.43
N GLU A 77 0.95 -5.73 -18.31
CA GLU A 77 2.36 -5.39 -18.59
C GLU A 77 3.21 -5.16 -17.33
N GLY A 78 2.60 -5.18 -16.15
CA GLY A 78 3.28 -4.97 -14.87
C GLY A 78 3.83 -3.55 -14.69
N VAL A 79 3.12 -2.54 -15.21
CA VAL A 79 3.46 -1.12 -15.05
C VAL A 79 2.43 -0.40 -14.18
N SER A 80 2.79 0.72 -13.57
CA SER A 80 1.83 1.54 -12.83
C SER A 80 0.83 2.19 -13.76
N ILE A 81 -0.42 2.31 -13.30
CA ILE A 81 -1.44 3.09 -13.99
C ILE A 81 -1.06 4.57 -14.03
N ASP A 82 -0.33 5.06 -13.02
CA ASP A 82 0.14 6.44 -12.94
C ASP A 82 1.23 6.72 -13.99
N TRP A 83 2.15 5.78 -14.20
CA TRP A 83 3.09 5.84 -15.31
C TRP A 83 2.33 5.85 -16.65
N LEU A 84 1.38 4.93 -16.85
CA LEU A 84 0.64 4.81 -18.11
C LEU A 84 -0.21 6.05 -18.43
N VAL A 85 -0.86 6.68 -17.45
CA VAL A 85 -1.79 7.80 -17.66
C VAL A 85 -1.10 9.16 -17.54
N PHE A 86 -0.20 9.35 -16.59
CA PHE A 86 0.39 10.64 -16.27
C PHE A 86 1.84 10.79 -16.71
N GLY A 87 2.52 9.72 -17.12
CA GLY A 87 3.92 9.79 -17.54
C GLY A 87 4.88 10.20 -16.44
N LYS A 88 4.43 10.08 -15.19
CA LYS A 88 5.34 10.17 -14.06
C LYS A 88 6.15 8.89 -14.10
N GLU A 89 7.45 9.00 -14.31
CA GLU A 89 8.36 7.92 -13.94
C GLU A 89 8.00 7.52 -12.52
N ASP A 90 7.62 6.26 -12.35
CA ASP A 90 7.48 5.71 -11.02
C ASP A 90 8.81 5.99 -10.31
N ILE A 91 8.73 6.76 -9.23
CA ILE A 91 9.68 6.64 -8.13
C ILE A 91 9.56 5.17 -7.73
N GLU A 92 10.44 4.34 -8.32
CA GLU A 92 10.55 2.89 -8.20
C GLU A 92 9.19 2.12 -8.21
N PRO A 93 8.92 1.28 -9.21
CA PRO A 93 7.69 0.51 -9.25
C PRO A 93 7.63 -0.40 -8.02
N ILE A 94 6.68 -0.12 -7.11
CA ILE A 94 6.28 -1.03 -6.03
C ILE A 94 5.48 -2.17 -6.68
N SER A 95 6.11 -2.94 -7.55
CA SER A 95 5.75 -4.34 -7.74
C SER A 95 6.37 -5.11 -6.58
N PRO A 96 5.65 -6.00 -5.89
CA PRO A 96 6.25 -6.94 -4.95
C PRO A 96 6.96 -8.02 -5.76
N LYS A 97 8.02 -7.64 -6.49
CA LYS A 97 9.15 -8.53 -6.65
C LYS A 97 9.89 -8.40 -5.34
N ILE A 98 9.81 -9.45 -4.53
CA ILE A 98 10.73 -9.63 -3.43
C ILE A 98 12.11 -9.76 -4.08
N ASP A 99 12.78 -8.63 -4.30
CA ASP A 99 14.21 -8.61 -4.51
C ASP A 99 14.83 -8.99 -3.16
N GLU A 100 15.35 -10.21 -3.08
CA GLU A 100 16.04 -10.75 -1.90
C GLU A 100 17.31 -9.97 -1.50
N ASN A 101 17.61 -8.82 -2.11
CA ASN A 101 18.85 -8.07 -1.85
C ASN A 101 18.70 -6.54 -1.75
N VAL A 102 17.50 -6.02 -1.51
CA VAL A 102 17.34 -4.67 -0.95
C VAL A 102 16.71 -4.76 0.43
N GLN A 103 17.44 -5.38 1.36
CA GLN A 103 17.21 -5.13 2.78
C GLN A 103 17.66 -3.70 3.09
N LEU A 104 16.76 -2.75 2.86
CA LEU A 104 16.56 -1.74 3.91
C LEU A 104 16.45 -2.53 5.21
N PRO A 105 17.28 -2.26 6.23
CA PRO A 105 17.18 -2.99 7.48
C PRO A 105 15.81 -2.69 8.07
N LEU A 106 14.83 -3.52 7.74
CA LEU A 106 13.57 -3.52 8.43
C LEU A 106 13.95 -3.83 9.88
N ASP A 107 13.58 -2.94 10.79
CA ASP A 107 13.90 -3.11 12.21
C ASP A 107 13.58 -4.55 12.63
N ILE A 108 14.46 -5.17 13.43
CA ILE A 108 14.32 -6.56 13.88
C ILE A 108 12.92 -6.79 14.47
N THR A 109 12.36 -5.75 15.10
CA THR A 109 10.98 -5.71 15.60
C THR A 109 9.95 -5.93 14.48
N LEU A 110 10.06 -5.18 13.39
CA LEU A 110 9.13 -5.23 12.26
C LEU A 110 9.29 -6.54 11.47
N GLN A 111 10.51 -7.06 11.33
CA GLN A 111 10.74 -8.39 10.73
C GLN A 111 10.04 -9.49 11.52
N ARG A 112 10.17 -9.48 12.86
CA ARG A 112 9.48 -10.43 13.73
C ARG A 112 7.97 -10.29 13.64
N LEU A 113 7.46 -9.06 13.60
CA LEU A 113 6.02 -8.80 13.50
C LEU A 113 5.48 -9.29 12.15
N LEU A 114 6.21 -9.07 11.06
CA LEU A 114 5.89 -9.60 9.74
C LEU A 114 5.86 -11.15 9.74
N ALA A 115 6.85 -11.80 10.37
CA ALA A 115 6.92 -13.25 10.46
C ALA A 115 5.72 -13.84 11.23
N ILE A 116 5.27 -13.18 12.30
CA ILE A 116 4.08 -13.56 13.06
C ILE A 116 2.82 -13.41 12.19
N LEU A 117 2.68 -12.27 11.51
CA LEU A 117 1.53 -12.04 10.63
C LEU A 117 1.50 -13.01 9.45
N SER A 118 2.65 -13.40 8.90
CA SER A 118 2.73 -14.38 7.81
C SER A 118 2.40 -15.81 8.23
N ALA A 119 2.43 -16.10 9.54
CA ALA A 119 2.05 -17.40 10.08
C ALA A 119 0.53 -17.57 10.24
N LEU A 120 -0.25 -16.48 10.10
CA LEU A 120 -1.71 -16.53 10.13
C LEU A 120 -2.28 -17.16 8.86
N GLU A 121 -3.42 -17.83 8.97
CA GLU A 121 -4.13 -18.32 7.78
C GLU A 121 -4.67 -17.14 6.94
N ALA A 122 -4.84 -17.34 5.63
CA ALA A 122 -5.30 -16.29 4.73
C ALA A 122 -6.64 -15.65 5.16
N SER A 123 -7.57 -16.44 5.71
CA SER A 123 -8.84 -15.94 6.25
C SER A 123 -8.69 -15.15 7.54
N GLU A 124 -7.72 -15.50 8.38
CA GLU A 124 -7.43 -14.79 9.63
C GLU A 124 -6.73 -13.46 9.34
N ALA A 125 -5.78 -13.47 8.40
CA ALA A 125 -5.09 -12.27 7.93
C ALA A 125 -6.06 -11.26 7.29
N ASP A 126 -7.02 -11.72 6.47
CA ASP A 126 -8.05 -10.85 5.89
C ASP A 126 -8.98 -10.25 6.95
N ARG A 127 -9.42 -11.05 7.93
CA ARG A 127 -10.22 -10.55 9.06
C ARG A 127 -9.45 -9.53 9.89
N LEU A 128 -8.19 -9.82 10.21
CA LEU A 128 -7.31 -8.91 10.94
C LEU A 128 -7.09 -7.62 10.16
N SER A 129 -6.84 -7.71 8.84
CA SER A 129 -6.68 -6.56 7.97
C SER A 129 -7.90 -5.64 8.00
N LYS A 130 -9.12 -6.20 7.92
CA LYS A 130 -10.37 -5.44 8.01
C LYS A 130 -10.53 -4.72 9.35
N ILE A 131 -10.16 -5.35 10.46
CA ILE A 131 -10.20 -4.74 11.80
C ILE A 131 -9.18 -3.60 11.89
N LEU A 132 -7.99 -3.79 11.33
CA LEU A 132 -6.90 -2.82 11.41
C LEU A 132 -6.98 -1.70 10.36
N ALA A 133 -7.81 -1.83 9.32
CA ALA A 133 -7.85 -0.91 8.17
C ALA A 133 -8.12 0.56 8.52
N LEU A 134 -8.93 0.84 9.54
CA LEU A 134 -9.32 2.21 9.89
C LEU A 134 -8.56 2.77 11.10
N ASN A 135 -8.26 1.94 12.09
CA ASN A 135 -7.68 2.37 13.36
C ASN A 135 -6.65 1.37 13.90
N GLY A 136 -5.91 0.69 13.02
CA GLY A 136 -5.03 -0.42 13.39
C GLY A 136 -4.00 -0.05 14.46
N ALA A 137 -3.34 1.12 14.33
CA ALA A 137 -2.41 1.60 15.35
C ALA A 137 -3.07 1.76 16.73
N LYS A 138 -4.29 2.30 16.80
CA LYS A 138 -5.04 2.46 18.04
C LYS A 138 -5.42 1.11 18.66
N TYR A 139 -5.87 0.15 17.84
CA TYR A 139 -6.21 -1.19 18.33
C TYR A 139 -4.99 -1.95 18.83
N LEU A 140 -3.87 -1.88 18.11
CA LEU A 140 -2.63 -2.50 18.54
C LEU A 140 -2.10 -1.86 19.83
N SER A 141 -2.16 -0.52 19.97
CA SER A 141 -1.80 0.13 21.22
C SER A 141 -2.71 -0.30 22.38
N ARG A 142 -4.03 -0.41 22.14
CA ARG A 142 -4.97 -0.90 23.14
C ARG A 142 -4.69 -2.36 23.52
N LEU A 143 -4.32 -3.19 22.56
CA LEU A 143 -3.91 -4.57 22.82
C LEU A 143 -2.71 -4.63 23.78
N LEU A 144 -1.78 -3.67 23.73
CA LEU A 144 -0.61 -3.64 24.61
C LEU A 144 -0.91 -3.17 26.05
N GLU A 145 -2.12 -2.68 26.33
CA GLU A 145 -2.51 -2.29 27.68
C GLU A 145 -2.56 -3.52 28.60
N PRO A 146 -2.02 -3.43 29.83
CA PRO A 146 -1.89 -4.58 30.74
C PRO A 146 -3.25 -5.18 31.09
N GLU A 147 -4.26 -4.36 31.32
CA GLU A 147 -5.63 -4.78 31.60
C GLU A 147 -6.22 -5.62 30.46
N ASN A 148 -5.98 -5.23 29.20
CA ASN A 148 -6.47 -5.97 28.04
C ASN A 148 -5.71 -7.29 27.85
N GLN A 149 -4.41 -7.32 28.17
CA GLN A 149 -3.64 -8.57 28.19
C GLN A 149 -4.15 -9.54 29.26
N GLU A 150 -4.42 -9.05 30.47
CA GLU A 150 -5.00 -9.85 31.55
C GLU A 150 -6.38 -10.40 31.17
N LEU A 151 -7.21 -9.60 30.51
CA LEU A 151 -8.53 -10.04 30.00
C LEU A 151 -8.41 -11.12 28.93
N ILE A 152 -7.48 -11.00 27.98
CA ILE A 152 -7.27 -11.98 26.92
C ILE A 152 -6.79 -13.33 27.49
N GLN A 153 -5.98 -13.27 28.55
CA GLN A 153 -5.46 -14.46 29.26
C GLN A 153 -6.49 -15.13 30.18
N LEU A 154 -7.70 -14.57 30.35
CA LEU A 154 -8.72 -15.23 31.14
C LEU A 154 -9.16 -16.56 30.50
N GLU A 155 -9.17 -17.60 31.33
CA GLU A 155 -9.59 -18.95 30.95
C GLU A 155 -10.71 -19.49 31.86
N GLY A 156 -11.41 -20.52 31.36
CA GLY A 156 -12.42 -21.27 32.12
C GLY A 156 -13.51 -20.40 32.75
N ARG A 157 -13.73 -20.59 34.06
CA ARG A 157 -14.81 -19.91 34.81
C ARG A 157 -14.63 -18.39 34.85
N LYS A 158 -13.40 -17.87 34.86
CA LYS A 158 -13.14 -16.43 34.89
C LYS A 158 -13.52 -15.76 33.57
N ARG A 159 -13.18 -16.40 32.44
CA ARG A 159 -13.59 -15.94 31.11
C ARG A 159 -15.12 -15.96 30.95
N ALA A 160 -15.76 -17.03 31.40
CA ALA A 160 -17.21 -17.15 31.34
C ALA A 160 -17.90 -16.08 32.20
N ALA A 161 -17.39 -15.82 33.40
CA ALA A 161 -17.90 -14.74 34.26
C ALA A 161 -17.73 -13.37 33.59
N ALA A 162 -16.56 -13.08 33.02
CA ALA A 162 -16.32 -11.81 32.32
C ALA A 162 -17.30 -11.56 31.15
N LEU A 163 -17.61 -12.60 30.37
CA LEU A 163 -18.62 -12.51 29.29
C LEU A 163 -20.04 -12.32 29.83
N LEU A 164 -20.37 -12.92 30.97
CA LEU A 164 -21.68 -12.73 31.59
C LEU A 164 -21.88 -11.31 32.13
N LEU A 165 -20.81 -10.69 32.66
CA LEU A 165 -20.85 -9.32 33.14
C LEU A 165 -21.26 -8.32 32.04
N GLU A 166 -20.92 -8.58 30.78
CA GLU A 166 -21.31 -7.73 29.65
C GLU A 166 -22.83 -7.65 29.45
N HIS A 167 -23.57 -8.68 29.86
CA HIS A 167 -25.02 -8.76 29.70
C HIS A 167 -25.81 -8.33 30.94
N LEU A 168 -25.11 -8.03 32.04
CA LEU A 168 -25.74 -7.53 33.27
C LEU A 168 -25.96 -6.02 33.19
N SER A 169 -26.90 -5.50 33.99
CA SER A 169 -27.04 -4.06 34.16
C SER A 169 -25.88 -3.51 34.99
N ASP A 170 -25.48 -2.28 34.71
CA ASP A 170 -24.43 -1.56 35.46
C ASP A 170 -24.65 -1.62 36.98
N GLU A 171 -25.91 -1.52 37.42
CA GLU A 171 -26.25 -1.58 38.84
C GLU A 171 -25.88 -2.94 39.46
N ARG A 172 -26.18 -4.03 38.75
CA ARG A 172 -25.83 -5.39 39.20
C ARG A 172 -24.32 -5.62 39.17
N VAL A 173 -23.62 -5.07 38.19
CA VAL A 173 -22.15 -5.15 38.13
C VAL A 173 -21.54 -4.39 39.32
N ARG A 174 -22.05 -3.20 39.65
CA ARG A 174 -21.59 -2.43 40.82
C ARG A 174 -21.80 -3.16 42.14
N GLU A 175 -22.96 -3.76 42.34
CA GLU A 175 -23.25 -4.55 43.54
C GLU A 175 -22.27 -5.72 43.68
N ILE A 176 -22.03 -6.47 42.60
CA ILE A 176 -21.07 -7.59 42.60
C ILE A 176 -19.65 -7.11 42.93
N LEU A 177 -19.22 -5.99 42.35
CA LEU A 177 -17.89 -5.43 42.62
C LEU A 177 -17.76 -4.98 44.08
N ALA A 178 -18.78 -4.31 44.63
CA ALA A 178 -18.78 -3.87 46.03
C ALA A 178 -18.69 -5.04 47.01
N GLU A 179 -19.41 -6.14 46.73
CA GLU A 179 -19.37 -7.36 47.54
C GLU A 179 -17.95 -7.98 47.52
N ILE A 180 -17.35 -8.15 46.34
CA ILE A 180 -15.99 -8.69 46.19
C ILE A 180 -14.95 -7.82 46.88
N GLU A 181 -15.07 -6.49 46.78
CA GLU A 181 -14.16 -5.55 47.46
C GLU A 181 -14.26 -5.68 48.99
N SER A 182 -15.49 -5.78 49.53
CA SER A 182 -15.70 -5.97 50.96
C SER A 182 -15.12 -7.30 51.47
N ASP A 183 -15.26 -8.40 50.71
CA ASP A 183 -14.70 -9.70 51.04
C ASP A 183 -13.17 -9.73 50.97
N LYS A 184 -12.59 -8.98 50.03
CA LYS A 184 -11.13 -8.83 49.93
C LYS A 184 -10.57 -8.02 51.10
N LEU A 185 -11.32 -7.01 51.57
CA LEU A 185 -10.97 -6.22 52.75
C LEU A 185 -11.05 -7.03 54.04
N SER A 186 -12.10 -7.84 54.22
CA SER A 186 -12.26 -8.69 55.41
C SER A 186 -11.16 -9.76 55.50
N SER A 187 -10.90 -10.48 54.41
CA SER A 187 -9.84 -11.51 54.35
C SER A 187 -8.42 -10.96 54.54
N SER A 188 -8.14 -9.76 54.05
CA SER A 188 -6.86 -9.08 54.23
C SER A 188 -6.60 -8.70 55.70
N LEU A 189 -7.63 -8.26 56.42
CA LEU A 189 -7.53 -7.91 57.85
C LEU A 189 -7.33 -9.15 58.73
N GLU A 190 -7.97 -10.28 58.41
CA GLU A 190 -7.77 -11.55 59.12
C GLU A 190 -6.35 -12.10 58.92
N SER A 191 -5.77 -11.95 57.73
CA SER A 191 -4.41 -12.44 57.44
C SER A 191 -3.26 -11.67 58.13
N LYS A 192 -3.53 -10.44 58.62
CA LYS A 192 -2.54 -9.60 59.33
C LYS A 192 -2.63 -9.70 60.85
N ALA A 193 -3.67 -10.36 61.38
CA ALA A 193 -3.93 -10.47 62.81
C ALA A 193 -3.52 -11.82 63.43
N GLY A 194 -2.94 -12.73 62.63
CA GLY A 194 -2.32 -13.99 63.08
C GLY A 194 -0.80 -13.97 62.89
#